data_AF-A0A2E9J4E2-F1
#
_entry.id   AF-A0A2E9J4E2-F1
#
_cell.length_a   1.000
_cell.length_b   1.000
_cell.length_c   1.000
_cell.angle_alpha   90.00
_cell.angle_beta   90.00
_cell.angle_gamma   90.00
#
_symmetry.space_group_name_H-M   'P 1'
#
loop_
_entity.id
_entity.type
_entity.pdbx_description
1 polymer ?
#
loop_
_entity_poly.entity_id
_entity_poly.type
_entity_poly.pdbx_seq_one_letter_code
_entity_poly.pdbx_strand_id
1 'polypeptide(L)'
;MKIRAQISMVLNLDKCIGCHTCSVTCKNIWTSRKGVEYAWFNNVESKPGIGFPKNWEDQEKWKGGWKINKKNKLELKAGGRANKLINLFANPDMPQIDDYYEPFDYKYNKLQSSPLVEATPTARPVSQITGKDMEKIEWGPNWEDDLAGEFKNRSKDVNFTNIDKQIYKDFENTFHMYLPRLCNHCL
;
A
#
# COMPACT_ATOMS: atom_id res chain seq x y z
N MET A 1 9.01 -18.57 -33.52
CA MET A 1 8.13 -19.09 -32.45
C MET A 1 9.00 -19.58 -31.31
N LYS A 2 8.89 -19.00 -30.10
CA LYS A 2 9.63 -19.44 -28.91
C LYS A 2 8.62 -19.75 -27.81
N ILE A 3 8.24 -21.02 -27.68
CA ILE A 3 7.24 -21.46 -26.70
C ILE A 3 7.85 -21.37 -25.29
N ARG A 4 7.09 -20.82 -24.34
CA ARG A 4 7.42 -20.70 -22.91
C ARG A 4 6.17 -21.06 -22.08
N ALA A 5 6.36 -21.36 -20.80
CA ALA A 5 5.29 -21.65 -19.87
C ALA A 5 5.39 -20.78 -18.60
N GLN A 6 4.24 -20.39 -18.05
CA GLN A 6 4.12 -19.63 -16.81
C GLN A 6 2.84 -20.07 -16.09
N ILE A 7 2.92 -20.20 -14.76
CA ILE A 7 1.74 -20.43 -13.92
C ILE A 7 1.07 -19.08 -13.67
N SER A 8 -0.21 -18.99 -13.99
CA SER A 8 -1.00 -17.78 -13.82
C SER A 8 -1.96 -17.90 -12.64
N MET A 9 -2.39 -16.77 -12.11
CA MET A 9 -3.37 -16.68 -11.03
C MET A 9 -4.58 -15.88 -11.50
N VAL A 10 -5.76 -16.29 -11.06
CA VAL A 10 -7.02 -15.55 -11.27
C VAL A 10 -7.66 -15.35 -9.89
N LEU A 11 -8.01 -14.10 -9.58
CA LEU A 11 -8.70 -13.73 -8.35
C LEU A 11 -10.13 -13.31 -8.71
N ASN A 12 -11.12 -14.08 -8.25
CA ASN A 12 -12.53 -13.74 -8.47
C ASN A 12 -12.97 -12.69 -7.44
N LEU A 13 -13.10 -11.44 -7.86
CA LEU A 13 -13.46 -10.32 -6.99
C LEU A 13 -14.91 -10.37 -6.49
N ASP A 14 -15.81 -11.02 -7.23
CA ASP A 14 -17.20 -11.26 -6.80
C ASP A 14 -17.27 -12.15 -5.55
N LYS A 15 -16.29 -13.05 -5.39
CA LYS A 15 -16.16 -13.91 -4.21
C LYS A 15 -15.18 -13.37 -3.17
N CYS A 16 -14.61 -12.18 -3.38
CA CYS A 16 -13.66 -11.61 -2.46
C CYS A 16 -14.40 -11.03 -1.25
N ILE A 17 -14.01 -11.46 -0.06
CA ILE A 17 -14.60 -11.02 1.21
C ILE A 17 -13.68 -10.10 2.02
N GLY A 18 -12.56 -9.65 1.43
CA GLY A 18 -11.68 -8.68 2.09
C GLY A 18 -11.08 -9.15 3.42
N CYS A 19 -10.90 -10.44 3.66
CA CYS A 19 -10.53 -10.94 5.00
C CYS A 19 -9.04 -10.80 5.38
N HIS A 20 -8.17 -10.33 4.48
CA HIS A 20 -6.71 -10.22 4.67
C HIS A 20 -5.95 -11.51 5.07
N THR A 21 -6.58 -12.70 5.04
CA THR A 21 -5.91 -13.98 5.37
C THR A 21 -4.70 -14.24 4.47
N CYS A 22 -4.81 -13.92 3.18
CA CYS A 22 -3.71 -13.99 2.21
C CYS A 22 -2.53 -13.08 2.58
N SER A 23 -2.80 -11.89 3.12
CA SER A 23 -1.78 -10.94 3.56
C SER A 23 -1.05 -11.43 4.80
N VAL A 24 -1.78 -11.93 5.81
CA VAL A 24 -1.19 -12.41 7.08
C VAL A 24 -0.35 -13.65 6.87
N THR A 25 -0.83 -14.63 6.09
CA THR A 25 -0.07 -15.85 5.79
C THR A 25 1.22 -15.53 5.02
N CYS A 26 1.14 -14.65 4.02
CA CYS A 26 2.31 -14.17 3.30
C CYS A 26 3.29 -13.41 4.20
N LYS A 27 2.78 -12.56 5.10
CA LYS A 27 3.59 -11.80 6.07
C LYS A 27 4.39 -12.75 6.96
N ASN A 28 3.70 -13.68 7.62
CA ASN A 28 4.27 -14.62 8.58
C ASN A 28 5.40 -15.46 7.99
N ILE A 29 5.25 -15.90 6.73
CA ILE A 29 6.24 -16.76 6.08
C ILE A 29 7.42 -15.94 5.55
N TRP A 30 7.17 -14.78 4.90
CA TRP A 30 8.19 -14.16 4.05
C TRP A 30 8.77 -12.85 4.60
N THR A 31 7.98 -12.05 5.31
CA THR A 31 8.28 -10.63 5.58
C THR A 31 8.11 -10.20 7.03
N SER A 32 8.27 -11.11 8.00
CA SER A 32 8.28 -10.80 9.44
C SER A 32 9.65 -10.35 9.99
N ARG A 33 10.68 -10.23 9.13
CA ARG A 33 12.03 -9.82 9.53
C ARG A 33 12.17 -8.29 9.52
N LYS A 34 13.04 -7.77 10.40
CA LYS A 34 13.43 -6.35 10.40
C LYS A 34 14.00 -5.94 9.02
N GLY A 35 13.61 -4.76 8.55
CA GLY A 35 13.84 -4.22 7.20
C GLY A 35 12.70 -4.46 6.21
N VAL A 36 11.78 -5.40 6.49
CA VAL A 36 10.63 -5.72 5.62
C VAL A 36 9.32 -5.89 6.39
N GLU A 37 9.29 -5.51 7.67
CA GLU A 37 8.10 -5.48 8.51
C GLU A 37 6.99 -4.63 7.89
N TYR A 38 7.35 -3.51 7.26
CA TYR A 38 6.42 -2.62 6.56
C TYR A 38 5.92 -3.19 5.22
N ALA A 39 6.63 -4.14 4.62
CA ALA A 39 6.38 -4.59 3.26
C ALA A 39 5.34 -5.73 3.22
N TRP A 40 4.26 -5.55 2.47
CA TRP A 40 3.22 -6.57 2.29
C TRP A 40 3.24 -7.07 0.85
N PHE A 41 3.90 -8.20 0.61
CA PHE A 41 4.01 -8.76 -0.75
C PHE A 41 2.65 -9.13 -1.35
N ASN A 42 1.76 -9.65 -0.50
CA ASN A 42 0.34 -9.75 -0.77
C ASN A 42 -0.37 -8.74 0.13
N ASN A 43 -1.13 -7.82 -0.45
CA ASN A 43 -1.96 -6.87 0.29
C ASN A 43 -3.38 -6.87 -0.30
N VAL A 44 -4.33 -6.37 0.48
CA VAL A 44 -5.73 -6.18 0.05
C VAL A 44 -6.06 -4.73 0.31
N GLU A 45 -6.76 -4.10 -0.62
CA GLU A 45 -7.17 -2.69 -0.56
C GLU A 45 -8.67 -2.59 -0.67
N SER A 46 -9.27 -1.71 0.12
CA SER A 46 -10.65 -1.30 -0.05
C SER A 46 -10.76 -0.22 -1.12
N LYS A 47 -11.71 -0.36 -2.04
CA LYS A 47 -11.98 0.56 -3.14
C LYS A 47 -13.38 1.17 -3.01
N PRO A 48 -13.55 2.48 -3.28
CA PRO A 48 -12.53 3.43 -3.74
C PRO A 48 -11.55 3.85 -2.63
N GLY A 49 -10.28 4.00 -2.98
CA GLY A 49 -9.18 4.31 -2.06
C GLY A 49 -7.82 4.47 -2.76
N ILE A 50 -6.85 5.11 -2.09
CA ILE A 50 -5.52 5.39 -2.67
C ILE A 50 -4.53 4.23 -2.52
N GLY A 51 -4.81 3.27 -1.63
CA GLY A 51 -4.10 1.98 -1.54
C GLY A 51 -2.70 2.06 -0.91
N PHE A 52 -1.89 1.03 -1.18
CA PHE A 52 -0.61 0.77 -0.49
C PHE A 52 0.55 0.42 -1.47
N PRO A 53 1.56 1.28 -1.69
CA PRO A 53 1.72 2.61 -1.11
C PRO A 53 0.65 3.57 -1.61
N LYS A 54 0.51 4.70 -0.91
CA LYS A 54 -0.46 5.76 -1.20
C LYS A 54 -0.37 6.19 -2.67
N ASN A 55 -1.49 6.13 -3.37
CA ASN A 55 -1.65 6.50 -4.79
C ASN A 55 -0.78 5.67 -5.75
N TRP A 56 -0.51 4.40 -5.48
CA TRP A 56 0.37 3.57 -6.31
C TRP A 56 -0.06 3.50 -7.79
N GLU A 57 -1.34 3.71 -8.10
CA GLU A 57 -1.87 3.76 -9.47
C GLU A 57 -1.52 5.04 -10.23
N ASP A 58 -1.16 6.13 -9.55
CA ASP A 58 -0.79 7.39 -10.19
C ASP A 58 0.60 7.31 -10.81
N GLN A 59 0.64 6.92 -12.08
CA GLN A 59 1.89 6.82 -12.84
C GLN A 59 2.42 8.18 -13.27
N GLU A 60 1.67 9.28 -13.14
CA GLU A 60 2.24 10.62 -13.31
C GLU A 60 3.08 11.01 -12.09
N LYS A 61 2.74 10.53 -10.89
CA LYS A 61 3.61 10.60 -9.70
C LYS A 61 4.74 9.57 -9.76
N TRP A 62 4.43 8.29 -9.88
CA TRP A 62 5.38 7.19 -9.62
C TRP A 62 6.25 6.77 -10.81
N LYS A 63 5.92 7.24 -12.01
CA LYS A 63 6.63 6.93 -13.25
C LYS A 63 6.87 5.43 -13.49
N GLY A 64 5.98 4.57 -12.98
CA GLY A 64 6.00 3.14 -13.20
C GLY A 64 5.57 2.73 -14.62
N GLY A 65 5.93 1.51 -15.01
CA GLY A 65 5.50 0.90 -16.28
C GLY A 65 6.19 1.45 -17.53
N TRP A 66 5.52 1.27 -18.67
CA TRP A 66 6.01 1.57 -20.02
C TRP A 66 5.10 2.57 -20.73
N LYS A 67 5.65 3.32 -21.67
CA LYS A 67 4.92 4.17 -22.61
C LYS A 67 5.40 3.95 -24.04
N ILE A 68 4.56 4.28 -25.01
CA ILE A 68 4.93 4.26 -26.43
C ILE A 68 5.44 5.65 -26.79
N ASN A 69 6.64 5.72 -27.37
CA ASN A 69 7.21 6.99 -27.81
C ASN A 69 6.75 7.39 -29.21
N LYS A 70 7.14 8.59 -29.65
CA LYS A 70 6.81 9.12 -30.99
C LYS A 70 7.30 8.24 -32.15
N LYS A 71 8.21 7.29 -31.90
CA LYS A 71 8.74 6.33 -32.87
C LYS A 71 8.07 4.96 -32.78
N ASN A 72 6.93 4.84 -32.09
CA ASN A 72 6.20 3.60 -31.83
C ASN A 72 7.04 2.50 -31.15
N LYS A 73 8.00 2.90 -30.29
CA LYS A 73 8.79 1.95 -29.48
C LYS A 73 8.40 2.08 -28.01
N LEU A 74 8.46 0.95 -27.31
CA LEU A 74 8.30 0.92 -25.85
C LEU A 74 9.50 1.58 -25.18
N GLU A 75 9.22 2.45 -24.22
CA GLU A 75 10.20 3.05 -23.32
C GLU A 75 9.66 3.08 -21.89
N LEU A 76 10.57 3.00 -20.92
CA LEU A 76 10.19 3.09 -19.51
C LEU A 76 9.66 4.49 -19.20
N LYS A 77 8.58 4.57 -18.42
CA LYS A 77 8.03 5.86 -18.01
C LYS A 77 8.99 6.66 -17.13
N ALA A 78 9.75 5.98 -16.27
CA ALA A 78 10.89 6.51 -15.48
C ALA A 78 12.14 6.87 -16.32
N GLY A 79 12.07 6.79 -17.65
CA GLY A 79 13.17 7.15 -18.54
C GLY A 79 14.15 6.01 -18.85
N GLY A 80 14.97 6.24 -19.88
CA GLY A 80 15.93 5.26 -20.40
C GLY A 80 17.18 5.08 -19.54
N ARG A 81 18.17 4.33 -20.08
CA ARG A 81 19.41 3.99 -19.37
C ARG A 81 20.19 5.20 -18.85
N ALA A 82 20.28 6.27 -19.64
CA ALA A 82 20.97 7.50 -19.24
C ALA A 82 20.27 8.22 -18.07
N ASN A 83 18.94 8.29 -18.09
CA ASN A 83 18.17 8.90 -16.99
C ASN A 83 18.39 8.14 -15.67
N LYS A 84 18.37 6.80 -15.74
CA LYS A 84 18.66 5.95 -14.57
C LYS A 84 20.08 6.14 -14.03
N LEU A 85 21.06 6.35 -14.89
CA LEU A 85 22.45 6.57 -14.47
C LEU A 85 22.61 7.92 -13.76
N ILE A 86 21.99 8.98 -14.28
CA ILE A 86 22.02 10.31 -13.66
C ILE A 86 21.32 10.31 -12.30
N ASN A 87 20.23 9.55 -12.18
CA ASN A 87 19.44 9.43 -10.94
C ASN A 87 19.85 8.25 -10.05
N LEU A 88 21.03 7.67 -10.26
CA LEU A 88 21.47 6.47 -9.53
C LEU A 88 21.66 6.74 -8.03
N PHE A 89 22.20 7.89 -7.68
CA PHE A 89 22.51 8.25 -6.29
C PHE A 89 21.29 8.73 -5.50
N ALA A 90 20.27 9.21 -6.20
CA ALA A 90 19.01 9.62 -5.62
C ALA A 90 17.92 9.45 -6.67
N ASN A 91 17.08 8.43 -6.50
CA ASN A 91 15.96 8.20 -7.40
C ASN A 91 14.81 9.17 -7.03
N PRO A 92 14.46 10.15 -7.88
CA PRO A 92 13.43 11.13 -7.58
C PRO A 92 12.02 10.54 -7.53
N ASP A 93 11.81 9.37 -8.14
CA ASP A 93 10.50 8.72 -8.25
C ASP A 93 10.30 7.64 -7.16
N MET A 94 11.26 7.48 -6.23
CA MET A 94 11.22 6.43 -5.21
C MET A 94 10.20 6.75 -4.12
N PRO A 95 9.21 5.87 -3.85
CA PRO A 95 8.33 6.02 -2.70
C PRO A 95 9.12 6.03 -1.39
N GLN A 96 8.77 6.95 -0.50
CA GLN A 96 9.35 7.05 0.84
C GLN A 96 8.59 6.17 1.82
N ILE A 97 9.14 5.96 3.02
CA ILE A 97 8.48 5.13 4.03
C ILE A 97 7.08 5.65 4.40
N ASP A 98 6.88 6.97 4.39
CA ASP A 98 5.60 7.61 4.71
C ASP A 98 4.55 7.47 3.60
N ASP A 99 4.97 7.13 2.37
CA ASP A 99 4.05 6.70 1.32
C ASP A 99 3.51 5.28 1.60
N TYR A 100 4.24 4.47 2.38
CA TYR A 100 3.74 3.23 2.95
C TYR A 100 3.13 3.52 4.32
N TYR A 101 3.89 3.31 5.39
CA TYR A 101 3.62 3.70 6.78
C TYR A 101 4.90 3.51 7.58
N GLU A 102 5.06 4.25 8.68
CA GLU A 102 6.08 3.94 9.67
C GLU A 102 5.66 2.67 10.44
N PRO A 103 6.40 1.55 10.32
CA PRO A 103 6.07 0.33 11.05
C PRO A 103 6.21 0.58 12.56
N PHE A 104 5.23 0.12 13.32
CA PHE A 104 5.14 0.35 14.76
C PHE A 104 4.93 -0.95 15.52
N ASP A 105 5.29 -0.93 16.79
CA ASP A 105 4.99 -1.97 17.79
C ASP A 105 4.54 -1.29 19.08
N TYR A 106 4.23 -2.05 20.13
CA TYR A 106 3.76 -1.51 21.41
C TYR A 106 4.63 -1.96 22.58
N LYS A 107 4.74 -1.11 23.60
CA LYS A 107 5.42 -1.44 24.87
C LYS A 107 4.60 -2.39 25.74
N TYR A 108 4.28 -3.59 25.26
CA TYR A 108 3.47 -4.57 25.98
C TYR A 108 4.03 -4.93 27.36
N ASN A 109 5.36 -5.02 27.49
CA ASN A 109 6.02 -5.33 28.78
C ASN A 109 5.64 -4.34 29.90
N LYS A 110 5.35 -3.08 29.55
CA LYS A 110 4.92 -2.07 30.54
C LYS A 110 3.63 -2.45 31.25
N LEU A 111 2.75 -3.23 30.62
CA LEU A 111 1.51 -3.69 31.25
C LEU A 111 1.77 -4.68 32.40
N GLN A 112 2.90 -5.39 32.36
CA GLN A 112 3.27 -6.40 33.36
C GLN A 112 4.28 -5.87 34.37
N SER A 113 5.20 -5.00 33.93
CA SER A 113 6.34 -4.55 34.73
C SER A 113 6.14 -3.18 35.40
N SER A 114 4.99 -2.52 35.22
CA SER A 114 4.78 -1.20 35.81
C SER A 114 4.65 -1.28 37.34
N PRO A 115 5.34 -0.41 38.09
CA PRO A 115 5.13 -0.29 39.53
C PRO A 115 3.72 0.24 39.81
N LEU A 116 3.32 0.21 41.09
CA LEU A 116 2.08 0.84 41.52
C LEU A 116 2.14 2.35 41.20
N VAL A 117 1.21 2.80 40.37
CA VAL A 117 1.05 4.19 39.92
C VAL A 117 -0.42 4.56 39.98
N GLU A 118 -0.72 5.85 40.07
CA GLU A 118 -2.10 6.35 40.16
C GLU A 118 -2.89 6.10 38.87
N ALA A 119 -2.27 6.35 37.72
CA ALA A 119 -2.89 6.12 36.41
C ALA A 119 -2.63 4.71 35.90
N THR A 120 -3.66 4.07 35.34
CA THR A 120 -3.55 2.71 34.76
C THR A 120 -2.48 2.66 33.67
N PRO A 121 -1.55 1.67 33.69
CA PRO A 121 -0.51 1.57 32.68
C PRO A 121 -1.11 1.21 31.31
N THR A 122 -0.59 1.83 30.26
CA THR A 122 -0.96 1.57 28.86
C THR A 122 0.25 1.20 28.02
N ALA A 123 0.03 0.41 26.96
CA ALA A 123 1.06 0.06 25.98
C ALA A 123 1.09 1.14 24.87
N ARG A 124 2.04 2.07 24.96
CA ARG A 124 2.22 3.12 23.95
C ARG A 124 2.89 2.58 22.67
N PRO A 125 2.56 3.14 21.50
CA PRO A 125 3.21 2.78 20.25
C PRO A 125 4.66 3.26 20.19
N VAL A 126 5.50 2.48 19.53
CA VAL A 126 6.94 2.73 19.32
C VAL A 126 7.26 2.46 17.86
N SER A 127 8.06 3.35 17.27
CA SER A 127 8.57 3.18 15.91
C SER A 127 9.53 2.00 15.83
N GLN A 128 9.30 1.07 14.90
CA GLN A 128 10.26 -0.02 14.61
C GLN A 128 11.49 0.48 13.84
N ILE A 129 11.44 1.69 13.27
CA ILE A 129 12.56 2.33 12.57
C ILE A 129 13.49 3.01 13.57
N THR A 130 12.95 3.89 14.41
CA THR A 130 13.73 4.75 15.29
C THR A 130 13.84 4.22 16.73
N GLY A 131 12.97 3.30 17.14
CA GLY A 131 12.86 2.83 18.51
C GLY A 131 12.26 3.86 19.50
N LYS A 132 11.83 5.03 19.00
CA LYS A 132 11.28 6.11 19.82
C LYS A 132 9.77 5.94 20.03
N ASP A 133 9.28 6.51 21.13
CA ASP A 133 7.84 6.59 21.39
C ASP A 133 7.16 7.41 20.30
N MET A 134 6.03 6.89 19.81
CA MET A 134 5.13 7.61 18.92
C MET A 134 4.06 8.28 19.77
N GLU A 135 3.70 9.52 19.43
CA GLU A 135 2.57 10.20 20.06
C GLU A 135 1.25 9.59 19.58
N LYS A 136 1.14 9.35 18.28
CA LYS A 136 -0.04 8.81 17.62
C LYS A 136 0.38 8.03 16.38
N ILE A 137 -0.35 6.95 16.09
CA ILE A 137 -0.27 6.26 14.79
C ILE A 137 -1.18 7.02 13.83
N GLU A 138 -0.63 7.48 12.71
CA GLU A 138 -1.35 8.33 11.75
C GLU A 138 -1.69 7.61 10.44
N TRP A 139 -1.08 6.45 10.20
CA TRP A 139 -1.32 5.65 8.99
C TRP A 139 -0.98 4.17 9.21
N GLY A 140 -1.42 3.33 8.28
CA GLY A 140 -1.13 1.89 8.24
C GLY A 140 -1.34 1.30 6.85
N PRO A 141 -0.94 0.05 6.63
CA PRO A 141 -1.01 -0.59 5.31
C PRO A 141 -2.44 -0.85 4.82
N ASN A 142 -3.43 -0.77 5.71
CA ASN A 142 -4.85 -0.93 5.43
C ASN A 142 -5.68 0.17 6.10
N TRP A 143 -5.23 1.43 6.02
CA TRP A 143 -5.86 2.55 6.74
C TRP A 143 -7.24 2.94 6.20
N GLU A 144 -7.54 2.60 4.95
CA GLU A 144 -8.77 2.94 4.23
C GLU A 144 -9.78 1.78 4.20
N ASP A 145 -9.59 0.77 5.06
CA ASP A 145 -10.42 -0.43 5.14
C ASP A 145 -11.91 -0.09 5.28
N ASP A 146 -12.79 -0.85 4.61
CA ASP A 146 -14.25 -0.70 4.69
C ASP A 146 -14.73 0.75 4.58
N LEU A 147 -14.14 1.50 3.63
CA LEU A 147 -14.43 2.91 3.35
C LEU A 147 -14.06 3.88 4.49
N ALA A 148 -13.13 3.50 5.36
CA ALA A 148 -12.63 4.38 6.42
C ALA A 148 -12.07 5.70 5.86
N GLY A 149 -12.49 6.80 6.50
CA GLY A 149 -12.15 8.16 6.08
C GLY A 149 -13.18 8.81 5.15
N GLU A 150 -13.12 10.14 5.08
CA GLU A 150 -14.04 10.94 4.28
C GLU A 150 -14.00 10.56 2.79
N PHE A 151 -15.15 10.57 2.12
CA PHE A 151 -15.24 10.37 0.67
C PHE A 151 -14.36 11.35 -0.11
N LYS A 152 -14.14 12.58 0.38
CA LYS A 152 -13.21 13.55 -0.23
C LYS A 152 -11.78 13.02 -0.36
N ASN A 153 -11.33 12.19 0.58
CA ASN A 153 -10.00 11.58 0.54
C ASN A 153 -10.01 10.32 -0.31
N ARG A 154 -10.98 9.43 -0.11
CA ARG A 154 -11.10 8.18 -0.87
C ARG A 154 -11.36 8.40 -2.36
N SER A 155 -12.11 9.44 -2.71
CA SER A 155 -12.40 9.80 -4.11
C SER A 155 -11.19 10.34 -4.88
N LYS A 156 -10.02 10.47 -4.24
CA LYS A 156 -8.73 10.70 -4.93
C LYS A 156 -8.21 9.47 -5.63
N ASP A 157 -8.85 8.32 -5.45
CA ASP A 157 -8.64 7.12 -6.25
C ASP A 157 -8.56 7.46 -7.75
N VAL A 158 -7.46 7.06 -8.38
CA VAL A 158 -7.19 7.31 -9.81
C VAL A 158 -8.27 6.70 -10.69
N ASN A 159 -8.94 5.63 -10.24
CA ASN A 159 -10.00 4.98 -10.99
C ASN A 159 -11.26 5.86 -11.12
N PHE A 160 -11.41 6.94 -10.34
CA PHE A 160 -12.46 7.94 -10.52
C PHE A 160 -12.13 9.02 -11.58
N THR A 161 -10.96 8.95 -12.23
CA THR A 161 -10.60 9.89 -13.29
C THR A 161 -11.63 9.83 -14.43
N ASN A 162 -12.15 10.98 -14.84
CA ASN A 162 -13.20 11.13 -15.85
C ASN A 162 -14.57 10.52 -15.48
N ILE A 163 -14.84 10.29 -14.19
CA ILE A 163 -16.14 9.87 -13.68
C ILE A 163 -16.76 11.02 -12.89
N ASP A 164 -18.05 11.29 -13.10
CA ASP A 164 -18.81 12.13 -12.19
C ASP A 164 -19.07 11.38 -10.89
N LYS A 165 -18.20 11.62 -9.91
CA LYS A 165 -18.14 10.87 -8.66
C LYS A 165 -19.00 11.45 -7.54
N GLN A 166 -19.67 12.59 -7.75
CA GLN A 166 -20.42 13.25 -6.68
C GLN A 166 -21.57 12.38 -6.14
N ILE A 167 -22.22 11.62 -7.03
CA ILE A 167 -23.31 10.71 -6.66
C ILE A 167 -22.89 9.66 -5.61
N TYR A 168 -21.64 9.20 -5.64
CA TYR A 168 -21.14 8.17 -4.71
C TYR A 168 -20.78 8.71 -3.32
N LYS A 169 -20.94 10.02 -3.09
CA LYS A 169 -20.88 10.61 -1.75
C LYS A 169 -22.14 10.33 -0.94
N ASP A 170 -23.27 10.17 -1.63
CA ASP A 170 -24.57 9.97 -1.00
C ASP A 170 -24.65 8.57 -0.38
N PHE A 171 -25.26 8.49 0.80
CA PHE A 171 -25.31 7.25 1.58
C PHE A 171 -25.95 6.11 0.78
N GLU A 172 -27.05 6.40 0.09
CA GLU A 172 -27.83 5.45 -0.71
C GLU A 172 -27.07 4.90 -1.93
N ASN A 173 -26.05 5.63 -2.39
CA ASN A 173 -25.23 5.26 -3.54
C ASN A 173 -23.83 4.76 -3.13
N THR A 174 -23.65 4.47 -1.84
CA THR A 174 -22.39 3.94 -1.31
C THR A 174 -22.08 2.59 -1.94
N PHE A 175 -20.88 2.46 -2.50
CA PHE A 175 -20.35 1.17 -2.94
C PHE A 175 -18.95 0.94 -2.37
N HIS A 176 -18.59 -0.33 -2.31
CA HIS A 176 -17.31 -0.79 -1.80
C HIS A 176 -16.94 -2.11 -2.48
N MET A 177 -15.64 -2.30 -2.73
CA MET A 177 -15.11 -3.57 -3.20
C MET A 177 -13.69 -3.79 -2.66
N TYR A 178 -13.26 -5.05 -2.66
CA TYR A 178 -11.92 -5.45 -2.23
C TYR A 178 -11.03 -5.77 -3.41
N LEU A 179 -9.79 -5.28 -3.36
CA LEU A 179 -8.74 -5.54 -4.35
C LEU A 179 -7.55 -6.25 -3.70
N PRO A 180 -7.57 -7.60 -3.63
CA PRO A 180 -6.39 -8.38 -3.28
C PRO A 180 -5.38 -8.36 -4.44
N ARG A 181 -4.11 -8.10 -4.13
CA ARG A 181 -3.05 -8.04 -5.15
C ARG A 181 -1.69 -8.48 -4.63
N LEU A 182 -0.86 -8.89 -5.58
CA LEU A 182 0.53 -9.33 -5.41
C LEU A 182 1.34 -9.00 -6.68
N CYS A 183 2.60 -9.43 -6.76
CA CYS A 183 3.40 -9.25 -7.96
C CYS A 183 2.75 -9.90 -9.19
N ASN A 184 2.57 -9.16 -10.29
CA ASN A 184 1.95 -9.70 -11.50
C ASN A 184 2.83 -10.66 -12.31
N HIS A 185 4.12 -10.80 -11.96
CA HIS A 185 5.08 -11.63 -12.68
C HIS A 185 5.01 -11.42 -14.21
N CYS A 186 5.18 -10.18 -14.66
CA CYS A 186 5.04 -9.78 -16.07
C CYS A 186 5.99 -10.56 -17.02
N LEU A 187 5.62 -10.63 -18.31
CA LEU A 187 6.37 -11.31 -19.39
C LEU A 187 7.62 -10.56 -19.89
#